data_AF-A0A0X3BIS8-F1
#
_entry.id   AF-A0A0X3BIS8-F1
#
_cell.length_a   1.000
_cell.length_b   1.000
_cell.length_c   1.000
_cell.angle_alpha   90.00
_cell.angle_beta   90.00
_cell.angle_gamma   90.00
#
_symmetry.space_group_name_H-M   'P 1'
#
loop_
_entity.id
_entity.type
_entity.pdbx_description
1 polymer ?
#
loop_
_entity_poly.entity_id
_entity_poly.type
_entity_poly.pdbx_seq_one_letter_code
_entity_poly.pdbx_strand_id
1 'polypeptide(L)'
;MASGLPTTPDEIRQVIRRSNDVSFTVNRNQYTVQEQATLAELWERVPCTCDDDCTCRKFGCTFHWRIREGLTFTDILPGYLRMFVDKRAHDLLVELLEAQAPDLSRLLPRYKGAYDVLAWCRDIWDTIYPEAVAYNHTLLCDDWAPPFWRERWQFPIWAPVYKAKMMSLLVPDTAIPYDTASLTAIRDAFQITLDAQYSVFLKHLRQYCIGVLEGGGIDLDGFRHLDAPGDTGTFHPGLITRPKAGFVYGTGFLPLERPISRVVDKIFYQPGFTRERTW
;
A
#
# COMPACT_ATOMS: atom_id res chain seq x y z
N MET A 1 22.91 -8.77 -8.85
CA MET A 1 21.66 -8.02 -9.10
C MET A 1 20.66 -8.98 -9.70
N ALA A 2 19.43 -9.00 -9.20
CA ALA A 2 18.36 -9.84 -9.74
C ALA A 2 18.09 -9.45 -11.20
N SER A 3 18.33 -10.37 -12.13
CA SER A 3 18.09 -10.13 -13.56
C SER A 3 16.58 -9.98 -13.79
N GLY A 4 16.13 -8.80 -14.23
CA GLY A 4 14.78 -8.61 -14.78
C GLY A 4 13.84 -7.65 -14.03
N LEU A 5 14.27 -7.02 -12.93
CA LEU A 5 13.51 -5.91 -12.35
C LEU A 5 13.84 -4.59 -13.06
N PRO A 6 12.88 -3.67 -13.22
CA PRO A 6 13.19 -2.32 -13.69
C PRO A 6 14.09 -1.64 -12.65
N THR A 7 15.19 -1.01 -13.07
CA THR A 7 16.13 -0.37 -12.12
C THR A 7 16.35 1.10 -12.42
N THR A 8 15.98 1.55 -13.62
CA THR A 8 16.02 2.97 -13.99
C THR A 8 14.66 3.65 -13.76
N PRO A 9 14.62 4.98 -13.52
CA PRO A 9 13.37 5.72 -13.35
C PRO A 9 12.42 5.58 -14.54
N ASP A 10 12.95 5.52 -15.77
CA ASP A 10 12.14 5.42 -16.98
C ASP A 10 11.49 4.03 -17.13
N GLU A 11 12.23 2.95 -16.86
CA GLU A 11 11.68 1.60 -16.84
C GLU A 11 10.59 1.47 -15.77
N ILE A 12 10.86 2.00 -14.58
CA ILE A 12 9.91 2.00 -13.46
C ILE A 12 8.64 2.77 -13.85
N ARG A 13 8.78 3.97 -14.41
CA ARG A 13 7.65 4.79 -14.87
C ARG A 13 6.81 4.04 -15.92
N GLN A 14 7.45 3.35 -16.86
CA GLN A 14 6.75 2.56 -17.87
C GLN A 14 6.00 1.35 -17.27
N VAL A 15 6.59 0.68 -16.27
CA VAL A 15 5.91 -0.40 -15.53
C VAL A 15 4.72 0.15 -14.75
N ILE A 16 4.90 1.22 -13.98
CA ILE A 16 3.83 1.84 -13.19
C ILE A 16 2.70 2.35 -14.08
N ARG A 17 3.01 2.96 -15.23
CA ARG A 17 1.99 3.38 -16.19
C ARG A 17 1.11 2.21 -16.64
N ARG A 18 1.71 1.07 -17.00
CA ARG A 18 0.96 -0.14 -17.36
C ARG A 18 0.12 -0.65 -16.19
N SER A 19 0.66 -0.64 -14.97
CA SER A 19 -0.09 -0.99 -13.76
C SER A 19 -1.29 -0.06 -13.54
N ASN A 20 -1.12 1.24 -13.76
CA ASN A 20 -2.21 2.22 -13.71
C ASN A 20 -3.25 1.95 -14.79
N ASP A 21 -2.85 1.72 -16.04
CA ASP A 21 -3.76 1.42 -17.16
C ASP A 21 -4.67 0.23 -16.83
N VAL A 22 -4.10 -0.87 -16.33
CA VAL A 22 -4.86 -2.05 -15.88
C VAL A 22 -5.75 -1.73 -14.68
N SER A 23 -5.23 -0.97 -13.71
CA SER A 23 -5.97 -0.54 -12.50
C SER A 23 -7.19 0.32 -12.82
N PHE A 24 -7.13 1.10 -13.90
CA PHE A 24 -8.25 1.91 -14.36
C PHE A 24 -9.26 1.13 -15.21
N THR A 25 -8.77 0.33 -16.17
CA THR A 25 -9.61 -0.22 -17.24
C THR A 25 -10.14 -1.61 -16.95
N VAL A 26 -9.38 -2.44 -16.21
CA VAL A 26 -9.69 -3.86 -16.00
C VAL A 26 -10.08 -4.14 -14.55
N ASN A 27 -9.43 -3.48 -13.58
CA ASN A 27 -9.71 -3.70 -12.17
C ASN A 27 -11.13 -3.21 -11.82
N ARG A 28 -11.96 -4.13 -11.32
CA ARG A 28 -13.38 -3.87 -11.01
C ARG A 28 -13.63 -2.87 -9.88
N ASN A 29 -12.62 -2.65 -9.04
CA ASN A 29 -12.65 -1.65 -7.98
C ASN A 29 -12.11 -0.29 -8.45
N GLN A 30 -11.55 -0.19 -9.66
CA GLN A 30 -10.90 1.03 -10.16
C GLN A 30 -9.86 1.54 -9.16
N TYR A 31 -8.89 0.69 -8.85
CA TYR A 31 -7.97 0.81 -7.71
C TYR A 31 -7.36 2.21 -7.57
N THR A 32 -6.93 2.83 -8.68
CA THR A 32 -6.34 4.17 -8.67
C THR A 32 -7.29 5.26 -8.16
N VAL A 33 -8.59 5.17 -8.45
CA VAL A 33 -9.61 6.09 -7.90
C VAL A 33 -9.77 5.87 -6.40
N GLN A 34 -9.79 4.60 -5.97
CA GLN A 34 -9.95 4.25 -4.55
C GLN A 34 -8.72 4.63 -3.72
N GLU A 35 -7.53 4.47 -4.28
CA GLU A 35 -6.26 4.92 -3.70
C GLU A 35 -6.26 6.44 -3.50
N GLN A 36 -6.68 7.21 -4.51
CA GLN A 36 -6.80 8.66 -4.39
C GLN A 36 -7.79 9.09 -3.29
N ALA A 37 -8.94 8.42 -3.19
CA ALA A 37 -9.89 8.67 -2.11
C ALA A 37 -9.29 8.35 -0.74
N THR A 38 -8.55 7.24 -0.61
CA THR A 38 -7.86 6.88 0.63
C THR A 38 -6.79 7.87 1.01
N LEU A 39 -5.98 8.30 0.05
CA LEU A 39 -4.95 9.29 0.28
C LEU A 39 -5.56 10.59 0.83
N ALA A 40 -6.64 11.07 0.22
CA ALA A 40 -7.30 12.30 0.65
C ALA A 40 -7.92 12.19 2.05
N GLU A 41 -8.51 11.06 2.39
CA GLU A 41 -9.22 10.87 3.66
C GLU A 41 -8.32 10.51 4.83
N LEU A 42 -7.39 9.57 4.63
CA LEU A 42 -6.74 8.87 5.73
C LEU A 42 -5.30 9.29 5.94
N TRP A 43 -4.64 9.84 4.93
CA TRP A 43 -3.21 10.13 4.99
C TRP A 43 -2.93 11.62 4.93
N GLU A 44 -1.78 11.99 5.49
CA GLU A 44 -1.26 13.34 5.46
C GLU A 44 0.25 13.32 5.26
N ARG A 45 0.77 14.45 4.76
CA ARG A 45 2.20 14.70 4.69
C ARG A 45 2.63 15.45 5.94
N VAL A 46 3.65 14.95 6.61
CA VAL A 46 4.31 15.64 7.71
C VAL A 46 5.78 15.91 7.37
N PRO A 47 6.37 17.02 7.86
CA PRO A 47 7.78 17.29 7.63
C PRO A 47 8.66 16.12 8.07
N CYS A 48 9.66 15.79 7.26
CA CYS A 48 10.68 14.84 7.66
C CYS A 48 11.43 15.42 8.88
N THR A 49 11.55 14.62 9.94
CA THR A 49 12.26 14.98 11.18
C THR A 49 13.55 14.18 11.37
N CYS A 50 13.99 13.45 10.36
CA CYS A 50 15.24 12.70 10.42
C CYS A 50 16.46 13.64 10.36
N ASP A 51 17.54 13.20 11.01
CA ASP A 51 18.87 13.79 10.93
C ASP A 51 19.45 13.67 9.51
N ASP A 52 20.35 14.57 9.15
CA ASP A 52 20.92 14.68 7.79
C ASP A 52 21.67 13.42 7.34
N ASP A 53 22.15 12.61 8.29
CA ASP A 53 22.85 11.36 8.01
C ASP A 53 21.90 10.17 7.77
N CYS A 54 20.61 10.32 8.07
CA CYS A 54 19.60 9.31 7.80
C CYS A 54 19.51 9.05 6.28
N THR A 55 19.44 7.78 5.89
CA THR A 55 19.37 7.39 4.47
C THR A 55 18.28 8.13 3.68
N CYS A 56 17.10 8.40 4.25
CA CYS A 56 16.06 9.17 3.54
C CYS A 56 16.49 10.63 3.24
N ARG A 57 17.21 11.29 4.15
CA ARG A 57 17.70 12.68 3.98
C ARG A 57 18.79 12.77 2.91
N LYS A 58 19.65 11.76 2.81
CA LYS A 58 20.65 11.65 1.72
C LYS A 58 20.01 11.68 0.34
N PHE A 59 18.77 11.19 0.21
CA PHE A 59 17.97 11.26 -1.03
C PHE A 59 16.98 12.42 -1.03
N GLY A 60 17.23 13.50 -0.28
CA GLY A 60 16.44 14.72 -0.34
C GLY A 60 15.05 14.64 0.29
N CYS A 61 14.80 13.70 1.21
CA CYS A 61 13.49 13.59 1.86
C CYS A 61 13.07 14.90 2.55
N THR A 62 11.93 15.45 2.13
CA THR A 62 11.34 16.67 2.73
C THR A 62 10.14 16.35 3.63
N PHE A 63 9.41 15.26 3.36
CA PHE A 63 8.23 14.85 4.11
C PHE A 63 8.05 13.32 4.16
N HIS A 64 7.29 12.86 5.15
CA HIS A 64 6.80 11.49 5.25
C HIS A 64 5.27 11.46 5.11
N TRP A 65 4.75 10.36 4.57
CA TRP A 65 3.31 10.08 4.65
C TRP A 65 2.98 9.31 5.92
N ARG A 66 1.98 9.79 6.65
CA ARG A 66 1.45 9.08 7.82
C ARG A 66 -0.06 9.02 7.78
N ILE A 67 -0.62 8.13 8.60
CA ILE A 67 -2.05 8.15 8.89
C ILE A 67 -2.41 9.40 9.70
N ARG A 68 -3.55 10.01 9.40
CA ARG A 68 -4.05 11.21 10.09
C ARG A 68 -4.44 10.87 11.53
N GLU A 69 -4.33 11.88 12.38
CA GLU A 69 -4.78 11.85 13.77
C GLU A 69 -6.33 11.92 13.88
N GLY A 70 -6.88 11.46 15.01
CA GLY A 70 -8.31 11.52 15.32
C GLY A 70 -9.23 10.54 14.57
N LEU A 71 -8.67 9.52 13.92
CA LEU A 71 -9.45 8.48 13.23
C LEU A 71 -9.83 7.34 14.16
N THR A 72 -11.08 6.89 14.05
CA THR A 72 -11.55 5.65 14.65
C THR A 72 -11.35 4.47 13.69
N PHE A 73 -11.52 3.23 14.19
CA PHE A 73 -11.55 2.06 13.31
C PHE A 73 -12.62 2.21 12.21
N THR A 74 -13.78 2.77 12.55
CA THR A 74 -14.88 2.99 11.59
C THR A 74 -14.50 3.97 10.49
N ASP A 75 -13.62 4.94 10.76
CA ASP A 75 -13.14 5.88 9.74
C ASP A 75 -12.20 5.22 8.73
N ILE A 76 -11.36 4.26 9.15
CA ILE A 76 -10.40 3.61 8.24
C ILE A 76 -11.01 2.45 7.45
N LEU A 77 -12.09 1.85 7.96
CA LEU A 77 -12.72 0.68 7.37
C LEU A 77 -13.13 0.90 5.90
N PRO A 78 -13.80 2.02 5.52
CA PRO A 78 -14.08 2.31 4.12
C PRO A 78 -12.81 2.34 3.24
N GLY A 79 -11.72 2.92 3.75
CA GLY A 79 -10.42 2.98 3.06
C GLY A 79 -9.81 1.62 2.79
N TYR A 80 -9.85 0.75 3.79
CA TYR A 80 -9.40 -0.63 3.62
C TYR A 80 -10.25 -1.37 2.58
N LEU A 81 -11.57 -1.29 2.71
CA LEU A 81 -12.50 -2.01 1.84
C LEU A 81 -12.34 -1.57 0.37
N ARG A 82 -12.33 -0.26 0.10
CA ARG A 82 -12.22 0.26 -1.28
C ARG A 82 -10.91 -0.12 -1.96
N MET A 83 -9.80 -0.11 -1.22
CA MET A 83 -8.50 -0.44 -1.80
C MET A 83 -8.31 -1.94 -2.00
N PHE A 84 -8.78 -2.77 -1.08
CA PHE A 84 -8.28 -4.13 -0.95
C PHE A 84 -9.31 -5.24 -1.06
N VAL A 85 -10.60 -4.89 -1.06
CA VAL A 85 -11.69 -5.86 -1.07
C VAL A 85 -12.61 -5.56 -2.25
N ASP A 86 -13.04 -6.60 -2.97
CA ASP A 86 -14.06 -6.47 -4.03
C ASP A 86 -15.34 -5.84 -3.46
N LYS A 87 -15.84 -4.80 -4.15
CA LYS A 87 -17.04 -4.05 -3.74
C LYS A 87 -18.26 -4.92 -3.41
N ARG A 88 -18.39 -6.10 -4.02
CA ARG A 88 -19.50 -7.03 -3.76
C ARG A 88 -19.52 -7.60 -2.34
N ALA A 89 -18.39 -7.61 -1.66
CA ALA A 89 -18.27 -8.12 -0.30
C ALA A 89 -18.33 -7.02 0.77
N HIS A 90 -18.38 -5.75 0.36
CA HIS A 90 -18.28 -4.62 1.28
C HIS A 90 -19.39 -4.60 2.32
N ASP A 91 -20.66 -4.73 1.93
CA ASP A 91 -21.79 -4.64 2.87
C ASP A 91 -21.81 -5.83 3.83
N LEU A 92 -21.58 -7.03 3.31
CA LEU A 92 -21.52 -8.24 4.14
C LEU A 92 -20.38 -8.16 5.16
N LEU A 93 -19.19 -7.66 4.79
CA LEU A 93 -18.08 -7.52 5.73
C LEU A 93 -18.38 -6.51 6.83
N VAL A 94 -19.00 -5.37 6.49
CA VAL A 94 -19.43 -4.38 7.50
C VAL A 94 -20.43 -5.01 8.46
N GLU A 95 -21.46 -5.66 7.94
CA GLU A 95 -22.48 -6.35 8.74
C GLU A 95 -21.85 -7.38 9.70
N LEU A 96 -20.92 -8.20 9.20
CA LEU A 96 -20.24 -9.21 10.03
C LEU A 96 -19.30 -8.59 11.07
N LEU A 97 -18.69 -7.44 10.80
CA LEU A 97 -17.84 -6.73 11.76
C LEU A 97 -18.64 -6.01 12.86
N GLU A 98 -19.91 -5.70 12.61
CA GLU A 98 -20.81 -5.09 13.60
C GLU A 98 -21.56 -6.14 14.45
N ALA A 99 -21.67 -7.38 13.94
CA ALA A 99 -22.36 -8.46 14.63
C ALA A 99 -21.62 -8.94 15.88
N GLN A 100 -22.35 -9.11 16.99
CA GLN A 100 -21.83 -9.69 18.23
C GLN A 100 -21.44 -11.17 18.07
N ALA A 101 -22.20 -11.90 17.25
CA ALA A 101 -21.97 -13.31 16.92
C ALA A 101 -22.03 -13.48 15.39
N PRO A 102 -20.92 -13.22 14.67
CA PRO A 102 -20.91 -13.19 13.21
C PRO A 102 -21.03 -14.59 12.60
N ASP A 103 -22.01 -14.78 11.72
CA ASP A 103 -22.15 -16.00 10.92
C ASP A 103 -21.21 -15.97 9.70
N LEU A 104 -19.99 -16.45 9.92
CA LEU A 104 -18.95 -16.49 8.89
C LEU A 104 -19.24 -17.50 7.76
N SER A 105 -20.26 -18.36 7.88
CA SER A 105 -20.64 -19.29 6.81
C SER A 105 -21.16 -18.57 5.55
N ARG A 106 -21.66 -17.34 5.73
CA ARG A 106 -22.11 -16.44 4.66
C ARG A 106 -20.95 -15.84 3.87
N LEU A 107 -19.74 -15.85 4.42
CA LEU A 107 -18.57 -15.21 3.83
C LEU A 107 -17.83 -16.18 2.90
N LEU A 108 -17.65 -15.78 1.63
CA LEU A 108 -16.85 -16.59 0.70
C LEU A 108 -15.42 -16.76 1.24
N PRO A 109 -14.79 -17.95 1.10
CA PRO A 109 -13.47 -18.23 1.68
C PRO A 109 -12.39 -17.20 1.34
N ARG A 110 -12.41 -16.64 0.12
CA ARG A 110 -11.45 -15.62 -0.34
C ARG A 110 -11.50 -14.30 0.44
N TYR A 111 -12.59 -14.01 1.15
CA TYR A 111 -12.78 -12.81 1.96
C TYR A 111 -12.56 -13.05 3.44
N LYS A 112 -12.41 -14.32 3.88
CA LYS A 112 -12.15 -14.65 5.28
C LYS A 112 -10.91 -13.94 5.81
N GLY A 113 -9.82 -13.92 5.04
CA GLY A 113 -8.60 -13.24 5.45
C GLY A 113 -8.77 -11.71 5.63
N ALA A 114 -9.66 -11.08 4.86
CA ALA A 114 -9.98 -9.66 5.04
C ALA A 114 -10.76 -9.45 6.34
N TYR A 115 -11.78 -10.29 6.60
CA TYR A 115 -12.53 -10.27 7.85
C TYR A 115 -11.62 -10.48 9.07
N ASP A 116 -10.79 -11.52 9.05
CA ASP A 116 -9.90 -11.86 10.18
C ASP A 116 -8.97 -10.68 10.53
N VAL A 117 -8.40 -10.01 9.52
CA VAL A 117 -7.52 -8.86 9.72
C VAL A 117 -8.28 -7.62 10.18
N LEU A 118 -9.47 -7.38 9.65
CA LEU A 118 -10.32 -6.25 10.08
C LEU A 118 -10.80 -6.42 11.52
N ALA A 119 -11.25 -7.63 11.89
CA ALA A 119 -11.64 -7.96 13.25
C ALA A 119 -10.46 -7.82 14.22
N TRP A 120 -9.30 -8.39 13.88
CA TRP A 120 -8.08 -8.21 14.66
C TRP A 120 -7.72 -6.74 14.85
N CYS A 121 -7.73 -5.96 13.77
CA CYS A 121 -7.35 -4.54 13.80
C CYS A 121 -8.33 -3.70 14.63
N ARG A 122 -9.64 -4.01 14.57
CA ARG A 122 -10.66 -3.41 15.43
C ARG A 122 -10.36 -3.69 16.91
N ASP A 123 -10.08 -4.95 17.23
CA ASP A 123 -9.90 -5.40 18.62
C ASP A 123 -8.63 -4.82 19.27
N ILE A 124 -7.63 -4.44 18.47
CA ILE A 124 -6.39 -3.82 18.96
C ILE A 124 -6.25 -2.34 18.59
N TRP A 125 -7.31 -1.69 18.11
CA TRP A 125 -7.27 -0.34 17.56
C TRP A 125 -6.61 0.66 18.51
N ASP A 126 -7.03 0.64 19.77
CA ASP A 126 -6.55 1.54 20.81
C ASP A 126 -5.05 1.36 21.13
N THR A 127 -4.45 0.25 20.70
CA THR A 127 -3.00 0.01 20.81
C THR A 127 -2.27 0.37 19.52
N ILE A 128 -2.77 -0.08 18.37
CA ILE A 128 -2.03 0.03 17.11
C ILE A 128 -2.14 1.41 16.46
N TYR A 129 -3.27 2.10 16.65
CA TYR A 129 -3.52 3.38 16.01
C TYR A 129 -2.65 4.52 16.57
N PRO A 130 -2.49 4.69 17.91
CA PRO A 130 -1.58 5.70 18.44
C PRO A 130 -0.14 5.53 17.93
N GLU A 131 0.31 4.28 17.83
CA GLU A 131 1.64 3.93 17.33
C GLU A 131 1.77 4.22 15.82
N ALA A 132 0.70 4.10 15.04
CA ALA A 132 0.68 4.44 13.62
C ALA A 132 0.68 5.95 13.38
N VAL A 133 -0.06 6.70 14.20
CA VAL A 133 -0.07 8.17 14.18
C VAL A 133 1.29 8.76 14.54
N ALA A 134 1.95 8.20 15.55
CA ALA A 134 3.28 8.61 15.98
C ALA A 134 4.40 8.18 15.02
N TYR A 135 4.10 7.27 14.08
CA TYR A 135 5.10 6.70 13.19
C TYR A 135 5.48 7.67 12.06
N ASN A 136 6.55 8.43 12.28
CA ASN A 136 7.10 9.37 11.32
C ASN A 136 8.35 8.82 10.61
N HIS A 137 8.21 7.69 9.91
CA HIS A 137 9.31 7.07 9.16
C HIS A 137 8.87 6.68 7.75
N THR A 138 9.85 6.61 6.85
CA THR A 138 9.73 5.95 5.54
C THR A 138 10.46 4.61 5.55
N LEU A 139 10.20 3.78 4.53
CA LEU A 139 10.98 2.57 4.27
C LEU A 139 12.48 2.85 4.12
N LEU A 140 12.86 4.07 3.74
CA LEU A 140 14.24 4.48 3.50
C LEU A 140 14.92 5.06 4.75
N CYS A 141 14.19 5.31 5.84
CA CYS A 141 14.83 5.68 7.10
C CYS A 141 15.77 4.56 7.59
N ASP A 142 16.75 4.90 8.43
CA ASP A 142 17.64 3.88 9.00
C ASP A 142 16.96 3.10 10.11
N ASP A 143 16.19 3.77 10.97
CA ASP A 143 15.28 3.14 11.93
C ASP A 143 13.86 2.98 11.37
N TRP A 144 13.74 2.50 10.12
CA TRP A 144 12.44 2.24 9.48
C TRP A 144 11.64 1.10 10.17
N ALA A 145 12.27 0.29 11.01
CA ALA A 145 11.62 -0.86 11.66
C ALA A 145 11.83 -0.84 13.19
N PRO A 146 11.26 0.16 13.89
CA PRO A 146 11.37 0.25 15.34
C PRO A 146 10.70 -0.97 16.01
N PRO A 147 11.02 -1.27 17.28
CA PRO A 147 10.64 -2.53 17.94
C PRO A 147 9.15 -2.88 17.84
N PHE A 148 8.26 -1.91 18.07
CA PHE A 148 6.81 -2.12 17.98
C PHE A 148 6.42 -2.68 16.61
N TRP A 149 6.76 -1.96 15.53
CA TRP A 149 6.40 -2.38 14.18
C TRP A 149 7.12 -3.64 13.72
N ARG A 150 8.38 -3.82 14.12
CA ARG A 150 9.16 -5.02 13.82
C ARG A 150 8.48 -6.28 14.36
N GLU A 151 7.90 -6.25 15.55
CA GLU A 151 7.13 -7.35 16.12
C GLU A 151 5.85 -7.62 15.31
N ARG A 152 5.09 -6.57 14.96
CA ARG A 152 3.83 -6.72 14.19
C ARG A 152 4.06 -7.21 12.75
N TRP A 153 5.27 -7.01 12.21
CA TRP A 153 5.71 -7.54 10.92
C TRP A 153 6.29 -8.96 10.97
N GLN A 154 6.24 -9.64 12.12
CA GLN A 154 6.56 -11.07 12.23
C GLN A 154 5.34 -11.91 11.83
N PHE A 155 5.06 -11.95 10.53
CA PHE A 155 4.16 -12.92 9.94
C PHE A 155 4.73 -13.41 8.61
N PRO A 156 4.48 -14.67 8.23
CA PRO A 156 4.96 -15.21 6.97
C PRO A 156 4.28 -14.53 5.79
N ILE A 157 5.04 -14.25 4.73
CA ILE A 157 4.50 -13.53 3.57
C ILE A 157 3.41 -14.30 2.83
N TRP A 158 3.33 -15.63 2.98
CA TRP A 158 2.30 -16.47 2.36
C TRP A 158 0.89 -16.29 2.94
N ALA A 159 0.72 -15.80 4.19
CA ALA A 159 -0.61 -15.68 4.79
C ALA A 159 -0.81 -14.58 5.86
N PRO A 160 -2.04 -14.03 5.91
CA PRO A 160 -2.86 -13.60 4.77
C PRO A 160 -2.31 -12.29 4.21
N VAL A 161 -2.29 -12.13 2.88
CA VAL A 161 -1.87 -10.90 2.18
C VAL A 161 -2.60 -9.65 2.69
N TYR A 162 -3.81 -9.83 3.20
CA TYR A 162 -4.64 -8.82 3.84
C TYR A 162 -3.99 -8.14 5.06
N LYS A 163 -3.09 -8.82 5.77
CA LYS A 163 -2.35 -8.22 6.88
C LYS A 163 -1.32 -7.22 6.37
N ALA A 164 -0.54 -7.55 5.34
CA ALA A 164 0.37 -6.61 4.69
C ALA A 164 -0.38 -5.38 4.13
N LYS A 165 -1.56 -5.60 3.54
CA LYS A 165 -2.45 -4.53 3.09
C LYS A 165 -2.89 -3.61 4.24
N MET A 166 -3.26 -4.16 5.40
CA MET A 166 -3.62 -3.35 6.58
C MET A 166 -2.42 -2.57 7.11
N MET A 167 -1.24 -3.21 7.22
CA MET A 167 -0.02 -2.51 7.63
C MET A 167 0.28 -1.33 6.69
N SER A 168 0.10 -1.52 5.38
CA SER A 168 0.31 -0.46 4.39
C SER A 168 -0.71 0.67 4.44
N LEU A 169 -1.87 0.47 5.09
CA LEU A 169 -2.84 1.51 5.35
C LEU A 169 -2.44 2.36 6.56
N LEU A 170 -1.89 1.70 7.60
CA LEU A 170 -1.48 2.31 8.87
C LEU A 170 -0.17 3.09 8.74
N VAL A 171 0.82 2.53 8.05
CA VAL A 171 2.15 3.13 7.83
C VAL A 171 2.46 3.22 6.34
N PRO A 172 1.80 4.15 5.62
CA PRO A 172 1.73 4.17 4.15
C PRO A 172 3.06 4.47 3.46
N ASP A 173 4.05 4.97 4.20
CA ASP A 173 5.37 5.27 3.65
C ASP A 173 6.42 4.19 3.91
N THR A 174 6.04 3.13 4.63
CA THR A 174 6.95 2.03 4.98
C THR A 174 6.44 0.66 4.56
N ALA A 175 5.22 0.30 4.97
CA ALA A 175 4.70 -1.04 4.70
C ALA A 175 4.15 -1.13 3.27
N ILE A 176 4.64 -2.10 2.51
CA ILE A 176 4.27 -2.32 1.11
C ILE A 176 3.20 -3.42 1.03
N PRO A 177 2.01 -3.17 0.46
CA PRO A 177 1.02 -4.21 0.25
C PRO A 177 1.51 -5.16 -0.87
N TYR A 178 0.82 -6.28 -1.03
CA TYR A 178 0.98 -7.08 -2.23
C TYR A 178 -0.25 -7.97 -2.43
N ASP A 179 -0.47 -8.36 -3.68
CA ASP A 179 -1.33 -9.48 -4.04
C ASP A 179 -0.50 -10.73 -4.34
N THR A 180 -1.15 -11.88 -4.53
CA THR A 180 -0.48 -13.16 -4.80
C THR A 180 0.44 -13.11 -6.02
N ALA A 181 0.04 -12.39 -7.08
CA ALA A 181 0.86 -12.22 -8.29
C ALA A 181 2.11 -11.37 -8.01
N SER A 182 1.94 -10.22 -7.36
CA SER A 182 3.05 -9.34 -6.97
C SER A 182 4.01 -10.04 -6.00
N LEU A 183 3.48 -10.79 -5.02
CA LEU A 183 4.29 -11.61 -4.13
C LEU A 183 5.15 -12.61 -4.90
N THR A 184 4.56 -13.28 -5.90
CA THR A 184 5.29 -14.24 -6.74
C THR A 184 6.42 -13.55 -7.50
N ALA A 185 6.14 -12.41 -8.15
CA ALA A 185 7.17 -11.65 -8.88
C ALA A 185 8.31 -11.16 -7.96
N ILE A 186 7.96 -10.59 -6.80
CA ILE A 186 8.94 -10.10 -5.81
C ILE A 186 9.77 -11.27 -5.26
N ARG A 187 9.11 -12.37 -4.90
CA ARG A 187 9.77 -13.57 -4.37
C ARG A 187 10.77 -14.14 -5.38
N ASP A 188 10.35 -14.29 -6.63
CA ASP A 188 11.19 -14.85 -7.68
C ASP A 188 12.37 -13.91 -8.00
N ALA A 189 12.15 -12.59 -7.96
CA ALA A 189 13.21 -11.62 -8.17
C ALA A 189 14.26 -11.61 -7.04
N PHE A 190 13.83 -11.65 -5.78
CA PHE A 190 14.73 -11.56 -4.62
C PHE A 190 15.10 -12.92 -4.02
N GLN A 191 14.63 -14.02 -4.59
CA GLN A 191 14.83 -15.40 -4.11
C GLN A 191 14.39 -15.58 -2.64
N ILE A 192 13.26 -14.96 -2.28
CA ILE A 192 12.69 -15.03 -0.93
C ILE A 192 11.93 -16.37 -0.77
N THR A 193 11.92 -16.97 0.42
CA THR A 193 11.08 -18.15 0.68
C THR A 193 9.68 -17.74 1.12
N LEU A 194 8.66 -18.57 0.89
CA LEU A 194 7.29 -18.26 1.31
C LEU A 194 7.17 -18.05 2.84
N ASP A 195 7.94 -18.79 3.63
CA ASP A 195 7.96 -18.69 5.10
C ASP A 195 8.78 -17.51 5.63
N ALA A 196 9.41 -16.73 4.74
CA ALA A 196 10.11 -15.52 5.14
C ALA A 196 9.12 -14.55 5.79
N GLN A 197 9.60 -13.87 6.84
CA GLN A 197 8.81 -12.87 7.56
C GLN A 197 8.64 -11.62 6.70
N TYR A 198 7.51 -10.93 6.85
CA TYR A 198 7.22 -9.69 6.14
C TYR A 198 8.29 -8.62 6.32
N SER A 199 8.96 -8.56 7.47
CA SER A 199 10.12 -7.68 7.68
C SER A 199 11.32 -7.97 6.77
N VAL A 200 11.57 -9.25 6.44
CA VAL A 200 12.62 -9.66 5.49
C VAL A 200 12.24 -9.21 4.08
N PHE A 201 10.97 -9.38 3.71
CA PHE A 201 10.43 -8.90 2.45
C PHE A 201 10.58 -7.37 2.31
N LEU A 202 10.21 -6.60 3.32
CA LEU A 202 10.39 -5.14 3.33
C LEU A 202 11.86 -4.73 3.22
N LYS A 203 12.77 -5.47 3.86
CA LYS A 203 14.22 -5.21 3.77
C LYS A 203 14.74 -5.36 2.33
N HIS A 204 14.29 -6.36 1.57
CA HIS A 204 14.65 -6.51 0.16
C HIS A 204 14.11 -5.36 -0.69
N LEU A 205 12.85 -4.96 -0.48
CA LEU A 205 12.26 -3.82 -1.17
C LEU A 205 12.98 -2.51 -0.84
N ARG A 206 13.36 -2.31 0.43
CA ARG A 206 14.18 -1.17 0.85
C ARG A 206 15.50 -1.12 0.08
N GLN A 207 16.23 -2.23 0.03
CA GLN A 207 17.51 -2.30 -0.68
C GLN A 207 17.34 -2.04 -2.19
N TYR A 208 16.27 -2.57 -2.78
CA TYR A 208 15.92 -2.28 -4.16
C TYR A 208 15.65 -0.78 -4.38
N CYS A 209 14.84 -0.14 -3.55
CA CYS A 209 14.55 1.29 -3.66
C CYS A 209 15.80 2.15 -3.50
N ILE A 210 16.69 1.81 -2.55
CA ILE A 210 17.98 2.50 -2.39
C ILE A 210 18.81 2.38 -3.66
N GLY A 211 18.93 1.17 -4.23
CA GLY A 211 19.66 0.97 -5.49
C GLY A 211 19.08 1.75 -6.67
N VAL A 212 17.76 1.91 -6.74
CA VAL A 212 17.09 2.75 -7.74
C VAL A 212 17.44 4.23 -7.55
N LEU A 213 17.43 4.74 -6.32
CA LEU A 213 17.76 6.14 -6.03
C LEU A 213 19.24 6.43 -6.33
N GLU A 214 20.15 5.56 -5.89
CA GLU A 214 21.59 5.69 -6.13
C GLU A 214 21.95 5.58 -7.61
N GLY A 215 21.43 4.57 -8.30
CA GLY A 215 21.75 4.29 -9.71
C GLY A 215 20.95 5.10 -10.73
N GLY A 216 19.74 5.54 -10.35
CA GLY A 216 18.81 6.24 -11.23
C GLY A 216 18.96 7.76 -11.26
N GLY A 217 19.75 8.35 -10.36
CA GLY A 217 19.96 9.80 -10.31
C GLY A 217 18.68 10.59 -10.00
N ILE A 218 17.74 10.00 -9.27
CA ILE A 218 16.50 10.64 -8.81
C ILE A 218 16.54 10.75 -7.28
N ASP A 219 15.96 11.82 -6.77
CA ASP A 219 15.71 11.99 -5.34
C ASP A 219 14.40 11.29 -4.92
N LEU A 220 14.13 11.31 -3.61
CA LEU A 220 12.93 10.67 -3.07
C LEU A 220 11.65 11.32 -3.57
N ASP A 221 11.62 12.64 -3.70
CA ASP A 221 10.44 13.33 -4.22
C ASP A 221 10.20 12.93 -5.68
N GLY A 222 11.23 12.86 -6.52
CA GLY A 222 11.17 12.33 -7.88
C GLY A 222 10.68 10.88 -7.93
N PHE A 223 11.12 10.02 -7.02
CA PHE A 223 10.63 8.65 -6.89
C PHE A 223 9.12 8.59 -6.59
N ARG A 224 8.63 9.46 -5.69
CA ARG A 224 7.20 9.58 -5.36
C ARG A 224 6.33 10.03 -6.53
N HIS A 225 6.91 10.77 -7.48
CA HIS A 225 6.25 11.23 -8.70
C HIS A 225 6.26 10.20 -9.83
N LEU A 226 6.97 9.08 -9.70
CA LEU A 226 6.95 8.02 -10.73
C LEU A 226 5.56 7.41 -10.91
N ASP A 227 4.73 7.44 -9.86
CA ASP A 227 3.32 7.12 -9.95
C ASP A 227 2.46 8.36 -10.22
N ALA A 228 2.27 8.63 -11.52
CA ALA A 228 1.46 9.72 -12.04
C ALA A 228 0.16 9.19 -12.69
N PRO A 229 -0.88 8.85 -11.90
CA PRO A 229 -2.10 8.25 -12.44
C PRO A 229 -2.89 9.18 -13.40
N GLY A 230 -2.68 10.49 -13.32
CA GLY A 230 -3.26 11.48 -14.23
C GLY A 230 -2.83 11.33 -15.69
N ASP A 231 -1.68 10.68 -15.95
CA ASP A 231 -1.19 10.41 -17.30
C ASP A 231 -1.98 9.29 -18.00
N THR A 232 -2.70 8.49 -17.23
CA THR A 232 -3.51 7.35 -17.71
C THR A 232 -5.00 7.69 -17.77
N GLY A 233 -5.52 8.42 -16.79
CA GLY A 233 -6.97 8.61 -16.65
C GLY A 233 -7.36 9.83 -15.84
N THR A 234 -8.65 10.14 -15.86
CA THR A 234 -9.22 11.27 -15.10
C THR A 234 -9.85 10.77 -13.79
N PHE A 235 -9.65 11.54 -12.72
CA PHE A 235 -10.27 11.25 -11.43
C PHE A 235 -11.75 11.62 -11.46
N HIS A 236 -12.62 10.68 -11.07
CA HIS A 236 -14.06 10.90 -11.00
C HIS A 236 -14.58 10.48 -9.61
N PRO A 237 -14.99 11.44 -8.75
CA PRO A 237 -15.49 11.13 -7.41
C PRO A 237 -16.71 10.18 -7.39
N GLY A 238 -17.54 10.20 -8.45
CA GLY A 238 -18.69 9.29 -8.58
C GLY A 238 -18.31 7.80 -8.72
N LEU A 239 -17.03 7.49 -8.92
CA LEU A 239 -16.50 6.14 -9.01
C LEU A 239 -15.98 5.61 -7.64
N ILE A 240 -15.96 6.45 -6.60
CA ILE A 240 -15.48 6.05 -5.28
C ILE A 240 -16.48 5.06 -4.67
N THR A 241 -15.96 3.90 -4.26
CA THR A 241 -16.73 2.94 -3.48
C THR A 241 -16.71 3.36 -2.01
N ARG A 242 -17.89 3.51 -1.40
CA ARG A 242 -18.08 4.04 -0.03
C ARG A 242 -17.49 5.44 0.18
N PRO A 243 -18.01 6.48 -0.50
CA PRO A 243 -17.59 7.86 -0.24
C PRO A 243 -18.03 8.29 1.17
N LYS A 244 -17.17 9.02 1.88
CA LYS A 244 -17.47 9.69 3.15
C LYS A 244 -18.44 10.84 2.88
N ALA A 245 -19.58 10.81 3.57
CA ALA A 245 -20.62 11.82 3.41
C ALA A 245 -20.05 13.23 3.70
N GLY A 246 -20.32 14.18 2.80
CA GLY A 246 -19.85 15.56 2.90
C GLY A 246 -18.37 15.79 2.64
N PHE A 247 -17.57 14.75 2.34
CA PHE A 247 -16.15 14.90 2.05
C PHE A 247 -15.92 15.38 0.60
N VAL A 248 -15.00 16.33 0.43
CA VAL A 248 -14.64 16.88 -0.89
C VAL A 248 -13.36 16.24 -1.38
N TYR A 249 -13.48 15.31 -2.33
CA TYR A 249 -12.36 14.55 -2.89
C TYR A 249 -11.51 15.32 -3.91
N GLY A 250 -11.93 16.52 -4.29
CA GLY A 250 -11.31 17.29 -5.36
C GLY A 250 -11.65 16.77 -6.76
N THR A 251 -10.95 17.30 -7.76
CA THR A 251 -11.22 17.08 -9.19
C THR A 251 -10.08 16.42 -9.94
N GLY A 252 -9.04 15.96 -9.23
CA GLY A 252 -7.83 15.41 -9.84
C GLY A 252 -7.06 14.51 -8.89
N PHE A 253 -6.03 13.86 -9.42
CA PHE A 253 -5.13 13.01 -8.67
C PHE A 253 -4.08 13.83 -7.89
N LEU A 254 -4.54 14.53 -6.86
CA LEU A 254 -3.73 15.46 -6.07
C LEU A 254 -3.58 15.03 -4.61
N PRO A 255 -2.43 15.31 -3.97
CA PRO A 255 -1.18 15.85 -4.55
C PRO A 255 -0.56 14.88 -5.57
N LEU A 256 0.51 15.29 -6.28
CA LEU A 256 1.12 14.44 -7.31
C LEU A 256 1.95 13.31 -6.70
N GLU A 257 2.58 13.60 -5.56
CA GLU A 257 3.39 12.67 -4.80
C GLU A 257 2.55 11.53 -4.22
N ARG A 258 3.12 10.32 -4.25
CA ARG A 258 2.50 9.14 -3.67
C ARG A 258 3.33 8.63 -2.46
N PRO A 259 2.70 7.96 -1.49
CA PRO A 259 3.44 7.23 -0.47
C PRO A 259 4.33 6.16 -1.11
N ILE A 260 5.49 5.87 -0.53
CA ILE A 260 6.42 4.86 -1.06
C ILE A 260 5.70 3.52 -1.24
N SER A 261 4.77 3.17 -0.34
CA SER A 261 3.99 1.93 -0.47
C SER A 261 3.24 1.80 -1.79
N ARG A 262 2.69 2.90 -2.32
CA ARG A 262 1.92 2.88 -3.56
C ARG A 262 2.81 2.82 -4.78
N VAL A 263 3.88 3.60 -4.78
CA VAL A 263 4.87 3.58 -5.87
C VAL A 263 5.43 2.17 -6.01
N VAL A 264 5.91 1.59 -4.90
CA VAL A 264 6.53 0.26 -4.90
C VAL A 264 5.50 -0.83 -5.24
N ASP A 265 4.28 -0.78 -4.70
CA ASP A 265 3.21 -1.71 -5.07
C ASP A 265 3.02 -1.76 -6.60
N LYS A 266 2.91 -0.60 -7.25
CA LYS A 266 2.69 -0.50 -8.70
C LYS A 266 3.87 -0.97 -9.57
N ILE A 267 5.09 -1.03 -9.03
CA ILE A 267 6.24 -1.65 -9.72
C ILE A 267 6.00 -3.16 -9.93
N PHE A 268 5.33 -3.81 -8.98
CA PHE A 268 5.12 -5.26 -9.01
C PHE A 268 3.66 -5.66 -9.25
N TYR A 269 2.76 -4.69 -9.32
CA TYR A 269 1.34 -4.93 -9.56
C TYR A 269 1.10 -5.40 -11.00
N GLN A 270 0.64 -6.65 -11.17
CA GLN A 270 0.38 -7.22 -12.50
C GLN A 270 -0.97 -7.95 -12.54
N PRO A 271 -2.12 -7.26 -12.44
CA PRO A 271 -3.41 -7.92 -12.62
C PRO A 271 -3.58 -8.31 -14.07
N GLY A 272 -4.02 -9.54 -14.34
CA GLY A 272 -4.48 -9.91 -15.67
C GLY A 272 -3.40 -10.00 -16.76
N PHE A 273 -2.12 -9.84 -16.43
CA PHE A 273 -1.04 -10.34 -17.28
C PHE A 273 -1.05 -11.88 -17.20
N THR A 274 -1.94 -12.50 -17.96
CA THR A 274 -1.69 -13.87 -18.40
C THR A 274 -0.34 -13.83 -19.12
N ARG A 275 0.68 -14.51 -18.56
CA ARG A 275 1.85 -14.91 -19.35
C ARG A 275 1.30 -15.44 -20.66
N GLU A 276 1.66 -14.80 -21.78
CA GLU A 276 1.42 -15.39 -23.08
C GLU A 276 1.90 -16.85 -22.98
N ARG A 277 0.97 -17.79 -23.19
CA ARG A 277 1.35 -19.18 -23.40
C ARG A 277 2.18 -19.17 -24.67
N THR A 278 3.50 -19.13 -24.52
CA THR A 278 4.41 -19.60 -25.55
C THR A 278 4.04 -21.05 -25.83
N TRP A 279 3.41 -21.27 -26.98
CA TRP A 279 3.25 -22.57 -27.60
C TRP A 279 4.61 -23.09 -28.07
#